data_AF-A0A3D4UGI1-F1
#
_entry.id   AF-A0A3D4UGI1-F1
#
_cell.length_a   1.000
_cell.length_b   1.000
_cell.length_c   1.000
_cell.angle_alpha   90.00
_cell.angle_beta   90.00
_cell.angle_gamma   90.00
#
_symmetry.space_group_name_H-M   'P 1'
#
loop_
_entity.id
_entity.type
_entity.pdbx_description
1 polymer ?
#
loop_
_entity_poly.entity_id
_entity_poly.type
_entity_poly.pdbx_seq_one_letter_code
_entity_poly.pdbx_strand_id
1 'polypeptide(L)'
;MLDAIARFTDTSPDHVDLSQLEHEDQCLEGTGSLVLDRVHGVAYACLSGRTTEQALDAWSDETGYEVVRFYAADAEGNPVYHTNVIMSIGSELAVVCLASITDPDEYDVVEAALRKSGREVMPITLDQVAHFCGNILQLRNSDGESVFAMSKSAWEHFTPEQQARFESLGRVVAVPIPTIEYVAGGSVRCMIAELGNP
;
A
#
# COMPACT_ATOMS: atom_id res chain seq x y z
N MET A 1 1.80 -11.52 23.25
CA MET A 1 1.35 -11.22 21.87
C MET A 1 2.51 -11.29 20.87
N LEU A 2 3.71 -10.81 21.22
CA LEU A 2 4.94 -10.95 20.42
C LEU A 2 5.43 -12.42 20.27
N ASP A 3 5.17 -13.29 21.25
CA ASP A 3 5.51 -14.73 21.20
C ASP A 3 4.82 -15.54 20.09
N ALA A 4 3.68 -15.06 19.58
CA ALA A 4 2.95 -15.77 18.53
C ALA A 4 3.54 -15.49 17.14
N ILE A 5 3.99 -14.26 16.88
CA ILE A 5 4.52 -13.84 15.59
C ILE A 5 5.95 -14.34 15.39
N ALA A 6 6.79 -14.30 16.43
CA ALA A 6 8.15 -14.84 16.38
C ALA A 6 8.18 -16.33 15.98
N ARG A 7 7.24 -17.14 16.48
CA ARG A 7 7.15 -18.57 16.11
C ARG A 7 6.75 -18.81 14.65
N PHE A 8 6.17 -17.83 13.96
CA PHE A 8 5.83 -17.91 12.54
C PHE A 8 6.97 -17.46 11.62
N THR A 9 7.87 -16.59 12.08
CA THR A 9 8.91 -15.99 11.23
C THR A 9 10.30 -16.58 11.44
N ASP A 10 10.60 -17.10 12.63
CA ASP A 10 11.93 -17.63 13.02
C ASP A 10 12.30 -18.96 12.32
N THR A 11 11.41 -19.48 11.47
CA THR A 11 11.64 -20.68 10.65
C THR A 11 11.47 -20.44 9.15
N SER A 12 11.18 -19.21 8.72
CA SER A 12 11.10 -18.87 7.30
C SER A 12 12.50 -18.55 6.78
N PRO A 13 13.00 -19.23 5.74
CA PRO A 13 14.33 -18.96 5.16
C PRO A 13 14.45 -17.56 4.53
N ASP A 14 13.34 -16.84 4.35
CA ASP A 14 13.27 -15.52 3.70
C ASP A 14 13.05 -14.36 4.71
N HIS A 15 13.48 -14.52 5.96
CA HIS A 15 13.38 -13.47 6.98
C HIS A 15 14.51 -12.44 6.85
N VAL A 16 14.16 -11.21 6.46
CA VAL A 16 15.09 -10.06 6.49
C VAL A 16 15.02 -9.39 7.86
N ASP A 17 16.11 -9.47 8.64
CA ASP A 17 16.24 -8.80 9.93
C ASP A 17 16.90 -7.43 9.76
N LEU A 18 16.10 -6.37 9.81
CA LEU A 18 16.57 -4.98 9.76
C LEU A 18 16.54 -4.28 11.13
N SER A 19 16.33 -5.03 12.23
CA SER A 19 16.15 -4.46 13.57
C SER A 19 17.33 -3.60 14.04
N GLN A 20 18.54 -3.85 13.53
CA GLN A 20 19.71 -3.05 13.86
C GLN A 20 19.56 -1.58 13.44
N LEU A 21 18.82 -1.31 12.37
CA LEU A 21 18.60 0.03 11.86
C LEU A 21 17.71 0.89 12.78
N GLU A 22 16.92 0.26 13.66
CA GLU A 22 16.14 0.99 14.68
C GLU A 22 17.04 1.75 15.66
N HIS A 23 18.26 1.25 15.91
CA HIS A 23 19.25 1.95 16.74
C HIS A 23 19.82 3.21 16.08
N GLU A 24 19.61 3.37 14.78
CA GLU A 24 20.04 4.50 13.95
C GLU A 24 18.86 5.42 13.57
N ASP A 25 17.73 5.31 14.27
CA ASP A 25 16.48 6.05 14.02
C ASP A 25 15.94 5.86 12.58
N GLN A 26 16.25 4.72 11.95
CA GLN A 26 15.72 4.38 10.64
C GLN A 26 14.42 3.58 10.76
N CYS A 27 13.49 3.81 9.83
CA CYS A 27 12.14 3.28 9.89
C CYS A 27 11.71 2.65 8.56
N LEU A 28 11.07 1.50 8.64
CA LEU A 28 10.35 0.86 7.53
C LEU A 28 9.13 0.13 8.10
N GLU A 29 7.99 0.82 8.20
CA GLU A 29 6.75 0.33 8.83
C GLU A 29 5.97 -0.66 7.93
N GLY A 30 6.66 -1.68 7.42
CA GLY A 30 6.08 -2.85 6.75
C GLY A 30 5.12 -2.51 5.61
N THR A 31 3.91 -3.06 5.66
CA THR A 31 2.87 -2.88 4.62
C THR A 31 2.27 -1.47 4.58
N GLY A 32 2.60 -0.61 5.56
CA GLY A 32 2.36 0.84 5.50
C GLY A 32 3.32 1.53 4.54
N SER A 33 4.61 1.23 4.70
CA SER A 33 5.70 1.80 3.91
C SER A 33 5.79 1.22 2.49
N LEU A 34 5.47 -0.06 2.32
CA LEU A 34 5.72 -0.79 1.08
C LEU A 34 4.41 -1.27 0.44
N VAL A 35 4.14 -0.77 -0.77
CA VAL A 35 3.12 -1.35 -1.66
C VAL A 35 3.84 -2.12 -2.76
N LEU A 36 3.68 -3.44 -2.76
CA LEU A 36 4.47 -4.34 -3.59
C LEU A 36 3.71 -4.79 -4.84
N ASP A 37 4.32 -4.57 -6.00
CA ASP A 37 4.02 -5.31 -7.22
C ASP A 37 4.89 -6.57 -7.27
N ARG A 38 4.37 -7.63 -6.66
CA ARG A 38 5.09 -8.91 -6.54
C ARG A 38 5.29 -9.63 -7.87
N VAL A 39 4.49 -9.33 -8.89
CA VAL A 39 4.61 -9.96 -10.21
C VAL A 39 5.83 -9.42 -10.96
N HIS A 40 6.09 -8.12 -10.84
CA HIS A 40 7.20 -7.46 -11.53
C HIS A 40 8.41 -7.20 -10.62
N GLY A 41 8.32 -7.53 -9.33
CA GLY A 41 9.40 -7.27 -8.38
C GLY A 41 9.63 -5.78 -8.13
N VAL A 42 8.57 -4.97 -8.12
CA VAL A 42 8.66 -3.52 -7.89
C VAL A 42 8.03 -3.16 -6.54
N ALA A 43 8.73 -2.35 -5.75
CA ALA A 43 8.25 -1.80 -4.49
C ALA A 43 8.04 -0.30 -4.63
N TYR A 44 6.80 0.15 -4.41
CA TYR A 44 6.48 1.56 -4.34
C TYR A 44 6.59 2.02 -2.89
N ALA A 45 7.27 3.16 -2.66
CA ALA A 45 7.54 3.66 -1.32
C ALA A 45 7.51 5.19 -1.26
N CYS A 46 6.56 5.73 -0.50
CA CYS A 46 6.54 7.12 -0.08
C CYS A 46 7.57 7.30 1.05
N LEU A 47 8.60 8.11 0.82
CA LEU A 47 9.57 8.49 1.83
C LEU A 47 8.90 9.43 2.85
N SER A 48 9.13 9.15 4.14
CA SER A 48 8.51 9.87 5.24
C SER A 48 9.24 9.59 6.56
N GLY A 49 8.77 10.15 7.67
CA GLY A 49 9.27 9.75 9.00
C GLY A 49 8.98 8.28 9.37
N ARG A 50 8.21 7.54 8.56
CA ARG A 50 7.91 6.12 8.73
C ARG A 50 8.60 5.22 7.70
N THR A 51 9.22 5.82 6.69
CA THR A 51 9.92 5.14 5.60
C THR A 51 11.18 5.92 5.28
N THR A 52 12.30 5.53 5.87
CA THR A 52 13.60 6.16 5.66
C THR A 52 14.34 5.51 4.49
N GLU A 53 15.09 6.32 3.74
CA GLU A 53 15.85 5.87 2.57
C GLU A 53 16.82 4.73 2.92
N GLN A 54 17.58 4.84 4.01
CA GLN A 54 18.54 3.81 4.41
C GLN A 54 17.88 2.45 4.69
N ALA A 55 16.75 2.44 5.41
CA ALA A 55 16.01 1.20 5.66
C ALA A 55 15.37 0.62 4.39
N LEU A 56 14.89 1.49 3.50
CA LEU A 56 14.32 1.08 2.22
C LEU A 56 15.38 0.47 1.29
N ASP A 57 16.57 1.07 1.21
CA ASP A 57 17.70 0.57 0.43
C ASP A 57 18.20 -0.77 1.00
N ALA A 58 18.37 -0.89 2.32
CA ALA A 58 18.73 -2.15 2.95
C ALA A 58 17.71 -3.27 2.67
N TRP A 59 16.41 -2.95 2.72
CA TRP A 59 15.35 -3.90 2.37
C TRP A 59 15.41 -4.28 0.89
N SER A 60 15.67 -3.32 0.00
CA SER A 60 15.80 -3.54 -1.44
C SER A 60 16.97 -4.46 -1.77
N ASP A 61 18.11 -4.26 -1.13
CA ASP A 61 19.33 -5.06 -1.34
C ASP A 61 19.12 -6.53 -0.93
N GLU A 62 18.43 -6.76 0.19
CA GLU A 62 18.17 -8.11 0.71
C GLU A 62 17.07 -8.84 -0.08
N THR A 63 16.06 -8.12 -0.59
CA THR A 63 14.91 -8.73 -1.27
C THR A 63 15.02 -8.76 -2.80
N GLY A 64 15.89 -7.94 -3.38
CA GLY A 64 16.07 -7.79 -4.82
C GLY A 64 14.94 -7.07 -5.55
N TYR A 65 14.02 -6.43 -4.84
CA TYR A 65 12.97 -5.59 -5.45
C TYR A 65 13.56 -4.32 -6.06
N GLU A 66 13.04 -3.88 -7.20
CA GLU A 66 13.29 -2.55 -7.73
C GLU A 66 12.44 -1.53 -6.96
N VAL A 67 13.07 -0.52 -6.37
CA VAL A 67 12.37 0.50 -5.58
C VAL A 67 12.01 1.70 -6.46
N VAL A 68 10.71 2.04 -6.45
CA VAL A 68 10.18 3.31 -6.93
C VAL A 68 9.86 4.17 -5.70
N ARG A 69 10.80 5.05 -5.36
CA ARG A 69 10.69 5.97 -4.23
C ARG A 69 10.16 7.34 -4.69
N PHE A 70 9.38 7.99 -3.84
CA PHE A 70 8.81 9.31 -4.09
C PHE A 70 8.40 9.98 -2.78
N TYR A 71 8.09 11.28 -2.82
CA TYR A 71 7.39 12.00 -1.77
C TYR A 71 5.95 12.30 -2.18
N ALA A 72 5.05 12.36 -1.20
CA ALA A 72 3.67 12.73 -1.43
C ALA A 72 3.14 13.66 -0.35
N ALA A 73 2.14 14.46 -0.73
CA ALA A 73 1.45 15.39 0.15
C ALA A 73 -0.08 15.24 0.05
N ASP A 74 -0.77 15.52 1.16
CA ASP A 74 -2.23 15.57 1.21
C ASP A 74 -2.79 16.87 0.60
N ALA A 75 -4.11 17.06 0.67
CA ALA A 75 -4.78 18.25 0.15
C ALA A 75 -4.37 19.58 0.84
N GLU A 76 -3.83 19.50 2.05
CA GLU A 76 -3.36 20.66 2.82
C GLU A 76 -1.85 20.90 2.62
N GLY A 77 -1.17 20.03 1.88
CA GLY A 77 0.27 20.08 1.65
C GLY A 77 1.08 19.41 2.76
N ASN A 78 0.45 18.68 3.68
CA ASN A 78 1.17 17.93 4.70
C ASN A 78 1.78 16.65 4.10
N PRO A 79 2.98 16.24 4.50
CA PRO A 79 3.57 14.99 4.02
C PRO A 79 2.71 13.76 4.34
N VAL A 80 2.51 12.91 3.34
CA VAL A 80 1.91 11.58 3.50
C VAL A 80 2.90 10.68 4.23
N TYR A 81 2.43 9.96 5.26
CA TYR A 81 3.30 9.14 6.09
C TYR A 81 3.39 7.67 5.64
N HIS A 82 2.36 7.12 4.99
CA HIS A 82 2.33 5.74 4.49
C HIS A 82 1.92 5.66 3.01
N THR A 83 2.65 4.86 2.25
CA THR A 83 2.39 4.57 0.84
C THR A 83 0.99 3.98 0.63
N ASN A 84 0.56 3.07 1.51
CA ASN A 84 -0.72 2.37 1.39
C ASN A 84 -1.95 3.26 1.67
N VAL A 85 -1.76 4.53 1.99
CA VAL A 85 -2.86 5.52 2.11
C VAL A 85 -3.23 6.07 0.74
N ILE A 86 -2.26 6.19 -0.16
CA ILE A 86 -2.45 6.82 -1.48
C ILE A 86 -2.51 5.81 -2.63
N MET A 87 -2.12 4.55 -2.41
CA MET A 87 -2.10 3.56 -3.48
C MET A 87 -2.29 2.11 -3.04
N SER A 88 -2.78 1.29 -3.98
CA SER A 88 -2.88 -0.16 -3.88
C SER A 88 -2.65 -0.81 -5.24
N ILE A 89 -1.88 -1.90 -5.25
CA ILE A 89 -1.62 -2.72 -6.44
C ILE A 89 -2.41 -4.03 -6.33
N GLY A 90 -3.26 -4.29 -7.34
CA GLY A 90 -3.98 -5.54 -7.54
C GLY A 90 -3.39 -6.37 -8.68
N SER A 91 -4.14 -7.37 -9.16
CA SER A 91 -3.78 -8.21 -10.31
C SER A 91 -3.95 -7.48 -11.64
N GLU A 92 -5.06 -6.76 -11.80
CA GLU A 92 -5.42 -6.06 -13.04
C GLU A 92 -5.48 -4.53 -12.87
N LEU A 93 -5.59 -4.07 -11.63
CA LEU A 93 -5.83 -2.67 -11.28
C LEU A 93 -4.72 -2.13 -10.40
N ALA A 94 -4.29 -0.90 -10.66
CA ALA A 94 -3.49 -0.09 -9.76
C ALA A 94 -4.29 1.15 -9.37
N VAL A 95 -4.68 1.26 -8.10
CA VAL A 95 -5.35 2.44 -7.56
C VAL A 95 -4.29 3.37 -7.02
N VAL A 96 -4.27 4.64 -7.43
CA VAL A 96 -3.22 5.59 -7.02
C VAL A 96 -3.70 7.03 -7.07
N CYS A 97 -3.29 7.82 -6.09
CA CYS A 97 -3.42 9.28 -6.13
C CYS A 97 -2.16 9.92 -6.69
N LEU A 98 -2.00 9.97 -8.01
CA LEU A 98 -0.82 10.62 -8.62
C LEU A 98 -0.76 12.12 -8.30
N ALA A 99 -1.91 12.77 -8.04
CA ALA A 99 -1.97 14.17 -7.62
C ALA A 99 -1.34 14.42 -6.24
N SER A 100 -1.11 13.39 -5.44
CA SER A 100 -0.37 13.51 -4.17
C SER A 100 1.14 13.63 -4.37
N ILE A 101 1.67 13.21 -5.51
CA ILE A 101 3.09 13.32 -5.86
C ILE A 101 3.29 14.67 -6.54
N THR A 102 3.88 15.61 -5.80
CA THR A 102 3.95 17.03 -6.21
C THR A 102 5.21 17.36 -7.03
N ASP A 103 6.23 16.53 -6.94
CA ASP A 103 7.42 16.62 -7.78
C ASP A 103 7.13 16.02 -9.18
N PRO A 104 7.28 16.79 -10.27
CA PRO A 104 6.99 16.31 -11.62
C PRO A 104 7.87 15.14 -12.08
N ASP A 105 9.14 15.11 -11.66
CA ASP A 105 10.06 14.04 -12.07
C ASP A 105 9.68 12.73 -11.35
N GLU A 106 9.33 12.80 -10.06
CA GLU A 106 8.83 11.64 -9.31
C GLU A 106 7.47 11.16 -9.84
N TYR A 107 6.58 12.09 -10.20
CA TYR A 107 5.30 11.79 -10.84
C TYR A 107 5.51 10.95 -12.10
N ASP A 108 6.38 11.40 -13.01
CA ASP A 108 6.63 10.74 -14.28
C ASP A 108 7.24 9.34 -14.07
N VAL A 109 8.12 9.19 -13.09
CA VAL A 109 8.72 7.89 -12.72
C VAL A 109 7.64 6.92 -12.19
N VAL A 110 6.79 7.37 -11.26
CA VAL A 110 5.73 6.52 -10.69
C VAL A 110 4.70 6.16 -11.76
N GLU A 111 4.26 7.12 -12.56
CA GLU A 111 3.31 6.85 -13.64
C GLU A 111 3.88 5.86 -14.67
N ALA A 112 5.13 6.05 -15.09
CA ALA A 112 5.79 5.16 -16.03
C ALA A 112 5.92 3.73 -15.48
N ALA A 113 6.31 3.57 -14.21
CA ALA A 113 6.41 2.27 -13.56
C ALA A 113 5.06 1.54 -13.50
N LEU A 114 3.99 2.25 -13.12
CA LEU A 114 2.64 1.69 -13.07
C LEU A 114 2.17 1.25 -14.47
N ARG A 115 2.40 2.08 -15.49
CA ARG A 115 2.03 1.75 -16.89
C ARG A 115 2.83 0.58 -17.44
N LYS A 116 4.12 0.49 -17.12
CA LYS A 116 5.01 -0.62 -17.52
C LYS A 116 4.49 -1.97 -16.99
N SER A 117 3.78 -1.96 -15.87
CA SER A 117 3.20 -3.16 -15.26
C SER A 117 2.03 -3.77 -16.05
N GLY A 118 1.49 -3.05 -17.05
CA GLY A 118 0.39 -3.52 -17.89
C GLY A 118 -0.99 -3.48 -17.23
N ARG A 119 -1.08 -3.02 -15.98
CA ARG A 119 -2.34 -2.83 -15.25
C ARG A 119 -3.09 -1.59 -15.70
N GLU A 120 -4.40 -1.61 -15.49
CA GLU A 120 -5.21 -0.41 -15.56
C GLU A 120 -4.88 0.49 -14.36
N VAL A 121 -4.50 1.74 -14.64
CA VAL A 121 -4.29 2.75 -13.60
C VAL A 121 -5.62 3.46 -13.34
N MET A 122 -6.18 3.25 -12.15
CA MET A 122 -7.36 3.95 -11.66
C MET A 122 -6.92 5.14 -10.79
N PRO A 123 -6.97 6.38 -11.32
CA PRO A 123 -6.63 7.54 -10.52
C PRO A 123 -7.70 7.76 -9.44
N ILE A 124 -7.25 8.14 -8.25
CA ILE A 124 -8.10 8.66 -7.17
C ILE A 124 -7.70 10.09 -6.81
N THR A 125 -8.66 10.87 -6.33
CA THR A 125 -8.42 12.27 -5.92
C THR A 125 -7.84 12.36 -4.52
N LEU A 126 -7.31 13.53 -4.14
CA LEU A 126 -6.89 13.80 -2.76
C LEU A 126 -8.06 13.69 -1.76
N ASP A 127 -9.27 14.07 -2.18
CA ASP A 127 -10.48 13.89 -1.37
C ASP A 127 -10.81 12.41 -1.15
N GLN A 128 -10.67 11.58 -2.19
CA GLN A 128 -10.82 10.13 -2.07
C GLN A 128 -9.74 9.51 -1.17
N VAL A 129 -8.51 10.01 -1.21
CA VAL A 129 -7.45 9.61 -0.25
C VAL A 129 -7.84 9.95 1.18
N ALA A 130 -8.37 11.14 1.44
CA ALA A 130 -8.86 11.54 2.77
C ALA A 130 -10.00 10.64 3.27
N HIS A 131 -10.70 9.95 2.37
CA HIS A 131 -11.72 8.94 2.66
C HIS A 131 -11.23 7.50 2.46
N PHE A 132 -9.92 7.27 2.51
CA PHE A 132 -9.26 5.96 2.51
C PHE A 132 -9.39 5.14 1.22
N CYS A 133 -9.71 5.75 0.08
CA CYS A 133 -9.82 5.02 -1.21
C CYS A 133 -8.50 4.39 -1.68
N GLY A 134 -7.33 4.87 -1.21
CA GLY A 134 -6.05 4.19 -1.46
C GLY A 134 -5.79 3.00 -0.53
N ASN A 135 -6.43 2.98 0.65
CA ASN A 135 -6.20 1.99 1.71
C ASN A 135 -7.06 0.72 1.52
N ILE A 136 -6.91 0.11 0.35
CA ILE A 136 -7.62 -1.10 -0.04
C ILE A 136 -6.66 -2.28 -0.20
N LEU A 137 -7.20 -3.49 -0.24
CA LEU A 137 -6.44 -4.70 -0.53
C LEU A 137 -7.24 -5.63 -1.45
N GLN A 138 -6.60 -6.12 -2.50
CA GLN A 138 -7.13 -7.27 -3.23
C GLN A 138 -6.63 -8.56 -2.57
N LEU A 139 -7.57 -9.43 -2.25
CA LEU A 139 -7.37 -10.74 -1.66
C LEU A 139 -7.92 -11.82 -2.60
N ARG A 140 -7.59 -13.07 -2.30
CA ARG A 140 -8.17 -14.24 -2.97
C ARG A 140 -8.78 -15.15 -1.93
N ASN A 141 -10.04 -15.55 -2.11
CA ASN A 141 -10.68 -16.50 -1.20
C ASN A 141 -10.24 -17.95 -1.49
N SER A 142 -10.78 -18.90 -0.70
CA SER A 142 -10.49 -20.33 -0.85
C SER A 142 -10.89 -20.92 -2.20
N ASP A 143 -11.87 -20.30 -2.86
CA ASP A 143 -12.40 -20.73 -4.16
C ASP A 143 -11.63 -20.09 -5.33
N GLY A 144 -10.61 -19.28 -5.04
CA GLY A 144 -9.80 -18.58 -6.04
C GLY A 144 -10.40 -17.26 -6.51
N GLU A 145 -11.52 -16.82 -5.96
CA GLU A 145 -12.21 -15.59 -6.36
C GLU A 145 -11.50 -14.35 -5.80
N SER A 146 -11.44 -13.32 -6.63
CA SER A 146 -10.94 -11.99 -6.26
C SER A 146 -11.88 -11.30 -5.28
N VAL A 147 -11.33 -10.78 -4.19
CA VAL A 147 -12.05 -10.03 -3.16
C VAL A 147 -11.36 -8.70 -2.90
N PHE A 148 -12.06 -7.58 -3.05
CA PHE A 148 -11.54 -6.26 -2.66
C PHE A 148 -12.03 -5.90 -1.27
N ALA A 149 -11.11 -5.89 -0.31
CA ALA A 149 -11.34 -5.46 1.07
C ALA A 149 -11.07 -3.96 1.20
N MET A 150 -12.06 -3.23 1.71
CA MET A 150 -11.98 -1.79 1.92
C MET A 150 -12.96 -1.35 3.01
N SER A 151 -12.82 -0.12 3.52
CA SER A 151 -13.84 0.41 4.42
C SER A 151 -15.10 0.81 3.67
N LYS A 152 -16.19 0.92 4.42
CA LYS A 152 -17.43 1.48 3.90
C LYS A 152 -17.25 2.94 3.44
N SER A 153 -16.44 3.72 4.15
CA SER A 153 -16.12 5.10 3.76
C SER A 153 -15.45 5.16 2.39
N ALA A 154 -14.41 4.35 2.17
CA ALA A 154 -13.73 4.26 0.89
C ALA A 154 -14.69 3.84 -0.24
N TRP A 155 -15.53 2.84 0.01
CA TRP A 155 -16.51 2.38 -0.97
C TRP A 155 -17.48 3.49 -1.40
N GLU A 156 -18.03 4.23 -0.44
CA GLU A 156 -19.02 5.29 -0.71
C GLU A 156 -18.41 6.53 -1.40
N HIS A 157 -17.08 6.71 -1.34
CA HIS A 157 -16.38 7.83 -1.99
C HIS A 157 -15.80 7.50 -3.38
N PHE A 158 -15.80 6.23 -3.79
CA PHE A 158 -15.55 5.88 -5.19
C PHE A 158 -16.69 6.37 -6.08
N THR A 159 -16.37 6.80 -7.31
CA THR A 159 -17.40 7.14 -8.29
C THR A 159 -18.15 5.88 -8.73
N PRO A 160 -19.38 6.01 -9.27
CA PRO A 160 -20.12 4.86 -9.80
C PRO A 160 -19.33 4.04 -10.82
N GLU A 161 -18.49 4.69 -11.64
CA GLU A 161 -17.63 4.03 -12.62
C GLU A 161 -16.51 3.23 -11.94
N GLN A 162 -15.86 3.79 -10.91
CA GLN A 162 -14.84 3.09 -10.13
C GLN A 162 -15.44 1.89 -9.38
N GLN A 163 -16.62 2.07 -8.77
CA GLN A 163 -17.37 1.00 -8.10
C GLN A 163 -17.70 -0.15 -9.06
N ALA A 164 -18.30 0.18 -10.21
CA ALA A 164 -18.61 -0.80 -11.25
C ALA A 164 -17.35 -1.54 -11.73
N ARG A 165 -16.20 -0.85 -11.79
CA ARG A 165 -14.95 -1.48 -12.17
C ARG A 165 -14.47 -2.49 -11.13
N PHE A 166 -14.51 -2.18 -9.84
CA PHE A 166 -14.20 -3.17 -8.79
C PHE A 166 -15.13 -4.39 -8.87
N GLU A 167 -16.44 -4.17 -9.00
CA GLU A 167 -17.43 -5.25 -9.08
C GLU A 167 -17.23 -6.13 -10.32
N SER A 168 -16.73 -5.57 -11.42
CA SER A 168 -16.39 -6.35 -12.62
C SER A 168 -15.17 -7.27 -12.44
N LEU A 169 -14.30 -6.97 -11.48
CA LEU A 169 -13.03 -7.67 -11.23
C LEU A 169 -13.08 -8.61 -10.03
N GLY A 170 -14.11 -8.52 -9.19
CA GLY A 170 -14.21 -9.33 -7.99
C GLY A 170 -15.30 -8.86 -7.04
N ARG A 171 -15.43 -9.61 -5.96
CA ARG A 171 -16.39 -9.29 -4.90
C ARG A 171 -15.86 -8.14 -4.04
N VAL A 172 -16.67 -7.11 -3.82
CA VAL A 172 -16.35 -6.05 -2.86
C VAL A 172 -16.82 -6.43 -1.47
N VAL A 173 -15.94 -6.26 -0.47
CA VAL A 173 -16.25 -6.38 0.95
C VAL A 173 -15.94 -5.03 1.61
N ALA A 174 -16.98 -4.23 1.77
CA ALA A 174 -16.93 -2.91 2.40
C ALA A 174 -17.35 -3.01 3.88
N VAL A 175 -16.44 -2.71 4.81
CA VAL A 175 -16.68 -2.86 6.26
C VAL A 175 -16.79 -1.50 6.94
N PRO A 176 -17.85 -1.22 7.73
CA PRO A 176 -17.91 0.00 8.52
C PRO A 176 -16.97 -0.11 9.73
N ILE A 177 -15.90 0.69 9.75
CA ILE A 177 -14.91 0.76 10.84
C ILE A 177 -14.71 2.19 11.37
N PRO A 178 -15.79 2.96 11.64
CA PRO A 178 -15.71 4.40 11.89
C PRO A 178 -14.83 4.75 13.10
N THR A 179 -14.77 3.89 14.12
CA THR A 179 -13.92 4.13 15.30
C THR A 179 -12.43 4.07 14.94
N ILE A 180 -12.02 3.13 14.09
CA ILE A 180 -10.61 2.98 13.71
C ILE A 180 -10.20 4.15 12.81
N GLU A 181 -11.05 4.50 11.84
CA GLU A 181 -10.79 5.62 10.92
C GLU A 181 -10.74 6.95 11.67
N TYR A 182 -11.71 7.23 12.53
CA TYR A 182 -11.80 8.51 13.24
C TYR A 182 -10.76 8.67 14.35
N VAL A 183 -10.43 7.59 15.07
CA VAL A 183 -9.56 7.68 16.26
C VAL A 183 -8.10 7.32 15.96
N ALA A 184 -7.85 6.35 15.07
CA ALA A 184 -6.50 5.83 14.81
C ALA A 184 -5.91 6.27 13.46
N GLY A 185 -6.72 6.84 12.56
CA GLY A 185 -6.26 7.32 11.26
C GLY A 185 -5.88 6.22 10.26
N GLY A 186 -6.26 4.96 10.54
CA GLY A 186 -6.06 3.82 9.63
C GLY A 186 -7.38 3.27 9.09
N SER A 187 -7.31 2.47 8.02
CA SER A 187 -8.48 1.81 7.43
C SER A 187 -8.26 0.31 7.23
N VAL A 188 -9.12 -0.34 6.43
CA VAL A 188 -9.19 -1.82 6.35
C VAL A 188 -7.87 -2.46 5.94
N ARG A 189 -7.10 -1.88 5.00
CA ARG A 189 -5.79 -2.42 4.63
C ARG A 189 -4.82 -2.42 5.82
N CYS A 190 -4.83 -1.38 6.64
CA CYS A 190 -3.98 -1.30 7.84
C CYS A 190 -4.31 -2.36 8.91
N MET A 191 -5.48 -3.02 8.80
CA MET A 191 -5.91 -4.09 9.71
C MET A 191 -5.55 -5.49 9.21
N ILE A 192 -4.91 -5.61 8.03
CA ILE A 192 -4.59 -6.88 7.39
C ILE A 192 -3.07 -6.95 7.18
N ALA A 193 -2.45 -7.96 7.79
CA ALA A 193 -1.05 -8.29 7.54
C ALA A 193 -0.95 -9.39 6.48
N GLU A 194 -0.21 -9.10 5.41
CA GLU A 194 0.19 -10.10 4.42
C GLU A 194 1.42 -10.83 4.94
N LEU A 195 1.25 -12.08 5.35
CA LEU A 195 2.37 -12.95 5.64
C LEU A 195 2.85 -13.53 4.30
N GLY A 196 4.16 -13.45 4.04
CA GLY A 196 4.77 -14.03 2.84
C GLY A 196 4.35 -15.49 2.66
N ASN A 197 4.29 -15.95 1.41
CA ASN A 197 4.09 -17.37 1.14
C ASN A 197 5.39 -18.11 1.52
N PRO A 198 5.33 -19.27 2.20
CA PRO A 198 6.49 -20.16 2.27
C PRO A 198 6.88 -20.73 0.90
#